data_AF-A0A382YL78-F1
#
_entry.id   AF-A0A382YL78-F1
#
_cell.length_a   1.000
_cell.length_b   1.000
_cell.length_c   1.000
_cell.angle_alpha   90.00
_cell.angle_beta   90.00
_cell.angle_gamma   90.00
#
_symmetry.space_group_name_H-M   'P 1'
#
loop_
_entity.id
_entity.type
_entity.pdbx_description
1 polymer ?
#
loop_
_entity_poly.entity_id
_entity_poly.type
_entity_poly.pdbx_seq_one_letter_code
_entity_poly.pdbx_strand_id
1 'polypeptide(L)'
;MSRNNITVLGIHYFIHDAGAALVQNGKVLASINEEKIRNVKHCGGYPTKSIGEVFKIAKLDPSEVDAVAIVGIMGEKILPLTEMFPNYRSLFSYFSLLTGHKKGIELLTSYLQRIKKIDAIKNDLTKLGIPLNEIIFVEHHAAHAAAACYLSPWDLDEEVMVLTLDGQGDGISSTVNIGHKGEIRRVENSETSFYNSLAQSFYSQITAHLGMDWGFDAYKVMGLAPYGKPELS
;
A
#
# COMPACT_ATOMS: atom_id res chain seq x y z
N MET A 1 -25.75 -15.80 17.45
CA MET A 1 -26.06 -15.80 16.01
C MET A 1 -24.73 -15.84 15.27
N SER A 2 -24.44 -16.87 14.48
CA SER A 2 -23.25 -16.85 13.62
C SER A 2 -23.43 -15.73 12.61
N ARG A 3 -22.49 -14.79 12.53
CA ARG A 3 -22.46 -13.85 11.41
C ARG A 3 -22.18 -14.69 10.16
N ASN A 4 -23.10 -14.66 9.19
CA ASN A 4 -22.98 -15.42 7.95
C ASN A 4 -22.04 -14.76 6.92
N ASN A 5 -21.63 -13.51 7.16
CA ASN A 5 -20.81 -12.73 6.25
C ASN A 5 -19.58 -12.21 6.99
N ILE A 6 -18.41 -12.31 6.35
CA ILE A 6 -17.16 -11.70 6.80
C ILE A 6 -17.00 -10.39 6.04
N THR A 7 -16.97 -9.28 6.75
CA THR A 7 -16.83 -7.92 6.20
C THR A 7 -15.52 -7.29 6.64
N VAL A 8 -14.70 -6.88 5.67
CA VAL A 8 -13.38 -6.28 5.90
C VAL A 8 -13.34 -4.86 5.33
N LEU A 9 -12.92 -3.91 6.16
CA LEU A 9 -12.61 -2.55 5.75
C LEU A 9 -11.11 -2.43 5.43
N GLY A 10 -10.79 -2.21 4.16
CA GLY A 10 -9.43 -1.90 3.69
C GLY A 10 -9.15 -0.41 3.73
N ILE A 11 -7.99 -0.01 4.27
CA ILE A 11 -7.56 1.38 4.39
C ILE A 11 -6.15 1.54 3.82
N HIS A 12 -6.03 2.40 2.81
CA HIS A 12 -4.75 2.91 2.33
C HIS A 12 -4.52 4.32 2.90
N TYR A 13 -3.49 4.48 3.72
CA TYR A 13 -3.15 5.75 4.38
C TYR A 13 -1.65 6.00 4.22
N PHE A 14 -1.25 6.94 3.36
CA PHE A 14 0.16 7.30 3.25
C PHE A 14 0.38 8.70 2.70
N ILE A 15 1.46 8.91 1.95
CA ILE A 15 1.87 10.20 1.39
C ILE A 15 0.96 10.63 0.23
N HIS A 16 0.42 9.69 -0.53
CA HIS A 16 -0.49 9.93 -1.67
C HIS A 16 -1.54 8.83 -1.78
N ASP A 17 -2.53 9.06 -2.64
CA ASP A 17 -3.58 8.10 -3.03
C ASP A 17 -4.29 7.43 -1.85
N ALA A 18 -4.60 8.19 -0.81
CA ALA A 18 -5.37 7.70 0.32
C ALA A 18 -6.76 7.25 -0.15
N GLY A 19 -7.27 6.16 0.41
CA GLY A 19 -8.55 5.59 0.01
C GLY A 19 -9.03 4.47 0.92
N ALA A 20 -10.27 4.06 0.71
CA ALA A 20 -10.89 2.97 1.45
C ALA A 20 -11.62 2.01 0.52
N ALA A 21 -11.72 0.75 0.94
CA ALA A 21 -12.50 -0.28 0.27
C ALA A 21 -13.26 -1.12 1.30
N LEU A 22 -14.47 -1.55 0.96
CA LEU A 22 -15.27 -2.46 1.77
C LEU A 22 -15.49 -3.75 0.99
N VAL A 23 -15.04 -4.87 1.56
CA VAL A 23 -15.11 -6.19 0.96
C VAL A 23 -15.94 -7.08 1.87
N GLN A 24 -16.91 -7.81 1.30
CA GLN A 24 -17.71 -8.78 2.04
C GLN A 24 -17.69 -10.12 1.32
N ASN A 25 -17.29 -11.20 2.00
CA ASN A 25 -17.18 -12.55 1.44
C ASN A 25 -16.41 -12.58 0.09
N GLY A 26 -15.29 -11.87 0.01
CA GLY A 26 -14.45 -11.77 -1.19
C GLY A 26 -14.97 -10.83 -2.28
N LYS A 27 -16.16 -10.26 -2.14
CA LYS A 27 -16.72 -9.30 -3.11
C LYS A 27 -16.47 -7.86 -2.67
N VAL A 28 -15.91 -7.04 -3.55
CA VAL A 28 -15.81 -5.59 -3.34
C VAL A 28 -17.21 -4.98 -3.42
N LEU A 29 -17.69 -4.42 -2.32
CA LEU A 29 -18.97 -3.72 -2.25
C LEU A 29 -18.82 -2.24 -2.61
N ALA A 30 -17.72 -1.63 -2.19
CA ALA A 30 -17.38 -0.24 -2.51
C ALA A 30 -15.87 -0.04 -2.43
N SER A 31 -15.33 0.84 -3.26
CA SER A 31 -13.96 1.33 -3.16
C SER A 31 -13.89 2.74 -3.75
N ILE A 32 -13.23 3.66 -3.04
CA ILE A 32 -13.07 5.03 -3.49
C ILE A 32 -11.80 5.66 -2.91
N ASN A 33 -11.12 6.45 -3.74
CA ASN A 33 -9.99 7.26 -3.33
C ASN A 33 -10.46 8.63 -2.81
N GLU A 34 -9.75 9.13 -1.80
CA GLU A 34 -10.06 10.38 -1.09
C GLU A 34 -10.04 11.58 -2.04
N GLU A 35 -9.19 11.53 -3.07
CA GLU A 35 -9.08 12.58 -4.08
C GLU A 35 -10.41 12.86 -4.80
N LYS A 36 -11.26 11.85 -5.01
CA LYS A 36 -12.55 12.01 -5.72
C LYS A 36 -13.55 12.81 -4.90
N ILE A 37 -13.47 12.72 -3.57
CA ILE A 37 -14.40 13.37 -2.64
C ILE A 37 -13.87 14.73 -2.19
N ARG A 38 -12.54 14.86 -2.06
CA ARG A 38 -11.90 16.12 -1.68
C ARG A 38 -11.61 17.03 -2.86
N ASN A 39 -11.62 16.50 -4.08
CA ASN A 39 -11.17 17.19 -5.29
C ASN A 39 -9.74 17.75 -5.16
N VAL A 40 -8.87 16.97 -4.51
CA VAL A 40 -7.44 17.24 -4.37
C VAL A 40 -6.71 16.05 -4.96
N LYS A 41 -6.05 16.24 -6.10
CA LYS A 41 -5.32 15.17 -6.78
C LYS A 41 -4.28 14.53 -5.86
N HIS A 42 -4.16 13.20 -5.91
CA HIS A 42 -3.19 12.43 -5.13
C HIS A 42 -3.29 12.68 -3.62
N CYS A 43 -4.51 12.95 -3.13
CA CYS A 43 -4.75 13.26 -1.73
C CYS A 43 -4.17 12.16 -0.83
N GLY A 44 -3.11 12.50 -0.09
CA GLY A 44 -2.54 11.65 0.95
C GLY A 44 -3.22 11.83 2.29
N GLY A 45 -2.67 11.16 3.29
CA GLY A 45 -3.12 11.20 4.68
C GLY A 45 -4.16 10.13 5.00
N TYR A 46 -4.94 10.40 6.04
CA TYR A 46 -5.99 9.48 6.50
C TYR A 46 -7.30 9.72 5.71
N PRO A 47 -7.86 8.70 5.03
CA PRO A 47 -8.98 8.88 4.10
C PRO A 47 -10.34 8.94 4.81
N THR A 48 -10.55 9.98 5.62
CA THR A 48 -11.76 10.11 6.45
C THR A 48 -13.04 10.16 5.64
N LYS A 49 -13.03 10.83 4.47
CA LYS A 49 -14.24 10.90 3.64
C LYS A 49 -14.50 9.59 2.91
N SER A 50 -13.45 8.93 2.43
CA SER A 50 -13.57 7.66 1.71
C SER A 50 -14.12 6.57 2.61
N ILE A 51 -13.66 6.50 3.87
CA ILE A 51 -14.19 5.53 4.85
C ILE A 51 -15.69 5.74 5.03
N GLY A 52 -16.14 6.97 5.26
CA GLY A 52 -17.57 7.25 5.38
C GLY A 52 -18.35 6.95 4.09
N GLU A 53 -17.76 7.20 2.93
CA GLU A 53 -18.42 7.02 1.64
C GLU A 53 -18.57 5.55 1.24
N VAL A 54 -17.59 4.68 1.53
CA VAL A 54 -17.73 3.25 1.23
C VAL A 54 -18.92 2.62 1.96
N PHE A 55 -19.22 3.02 3.19
CA PHE A 55 -20.41 2.55 3.91
C PHE A 55 -21.71 3.05 3.27
N LYS A 56 -21.74 4.30 2.79
CA LYS A 56 -22.92 4.83 2.09
C LYS A 56 -23.17 4.10 0.76
N ILE A 57 -22.12 3.85 -0.02
CA ILE A 57 -22.21 3.13 -1.29
C ILE A 57 -22.66 1.69 -1.05
N ALA A 58 -22.05 1.01 -0.08
CA ALA A 58 -22.36 -0.38 0.25
C ALA A 58 -23.69 -0.56 1.00
N LYS A 59 -24.25 0.52 1.58
CA LYS A 59 -25.44 0.51 2.44
C LYS A 59 -25.30 -0.46 3.62
N LEU A 60 -24.12 -0.46 4.25
CA LEU A 60 -23.81 -1.29 5.41
C LEU A 60 -23.61 -0.41 6.65
N ASP A 61 -24.01 -0.92 7.80
CA ASP A 61 -23.73 -0.25 9.07
C ASP A 61 -22.26 -0.48 9.47
N PRO A 62 -21.53 0.55 9.94
CA PRO A 62 -20.14 0.39 10.38
C PRO A 62 -19.92 -0.68 11.44
N SER A 63 -20.93 -1.01 12.26
CA SER A 63 -20.85 -2.07 13.27
C SER A 63 -20.81 -3.49 12.69
N GLU A 64 -21.10 -3.64 11.39
CA GLU A 64 -21.04 -4.92 10.66
C GLU A 64 -19.63 -5.30 10.22
N VAL A 65 -18.65 -4.41 10.37
CA VAL A 65 -17.24 -4.75 10.09
C VAL A 65 -16.76 -5.83 11.07
N ASP A 66 -16.03 -6.82 10.56
CA ASP A 66 -15.41 -7.87 11.36
C ASP A 66 -13.91 -7.61 11.54
N ALA A 67 -13.23 -7.10 10.50
CA ALA A 67 -11.82 -6.76 10.54
C ALA A 67 -11.49 -5.48 9.76
N VAL A 68 -10.43 -4.80 10.17
CA VAL A 68 -9.86 -3.64 9.47
C VAL A 68 -8.48 -3.99 8.93
N ALA A 69 -8.33 -4.02 7.61
CA ALA A 69 -7.05 -4.21 6.93
C ALA A 69 -6.41 -2.85 6.63
N ILE A 70 -5.21 -2.62 7.13
CA ILE A 70 -4.46 -1.38 6.95
C ILE A 70 -3.19 -1.69 6.16
N VAL A 71 -2.95 -0.93 5.09
CA VAL A 71 -1.74 -1.12 4.29
C VAL A 71 -0.47 -0.80 5.09
N GLY A 72 0.55 -1.60 4.84
CA GLY A 72 1.91 -1.41 5.29
C GLY A 72 2.34 -2.40 6.38
N ILE A 73 3.66 -2.53 6.57
CA ILE A 73 4.21 -3.43 7.59
C ILE A 73 4.14 -2.77 8.98
N MET A 74 3.18 -3.19 9.81
CA MET A 74 3.23 -2.95 11.26
C MET A 74 3.01 -4.28 11.98
N GLY A 75 4.10 -4.95 12.31
CA GLY A 75 4.05 -6.11 13.18
C GLY A 75 4.00 -5.66 14.63
N GLU A 76 2.91 -5.98 15.35
CA GLU A 76 2.96 -6.04 16.83
C GLU A 76 3.97 -7.11 17.30
N LYS A 77 4.25 -8.10 16.45
CA LYS A 77 5.39 -8.99 16.60
C LYS A 77 6.64 -8.34 16.02
N ILE A 78 7.60 -8.04 16.91
CA ILE A 78 8.98 -7.84 16.54
C ILE A 78 9.41 -9.09 15.76
N LEU A 79 9.46 -9.00 14.43
CA LEU A 79 10.04 -10.06 13.60
C LEU A 79 11.48 -10.28 14.06
N PRO A 80 11.98 -11.53 14.08
CA PRO A 80 13.39 -11.79 14.34
C PRO A 80 14.26 -10.90 13.45
N LEU A 81 15.35 -10.35 13.98
CA LEU A 81 16.26 -9.44 13.24
C LEU A 81 16.75 -10.02 11.89
N THR A 82 16.68 -11.34 11.73
CA THR A 82 17.02 -12.08 10.51
C THR A 82 15.95 -12.04 9.42
N GLU A 83 14.69 -11.82 9.77
CA GLU A 83 13.54 -11.76 8.86
C GLU A 83 13.10 -10.34 8.52
N MET A 84 13.77 -9.34 9.11
CA MET A 84 13.56 -7.95 8.77
C MET A 84 14.04 -7.71 7.33
N PHE A 85 13.07 -7.64 6.40
CA PHE A 85 13.22 -7.17 5.02
C PHE A 85 14.22 -5.99 4.93
N PRO A 86 14.99 -5.86 3.83
CA PRO A 86 16.26 -5.12 3.77
C PRO A 86 16.24 -3.68 4.30
N ASN A 87 15.07 -3.04 4.33
CA ASN A 87 14.89 -1.69 4.86
C ASN A 87 15.10 -1.53 6.37
N TYR A 88 14.72 -2.50 7.21
CA TYR A 88 14.89 -2.34 8.66
C TYR A 88 16.29 -2.72 9.16
N ARG A 89 17.01 -3.58 8.43
CA ARG A 89 18.43 -3.82 8.68
C ARG A 89 19.24 -2.52 8.58
N SER A 90 18.87 -1.64 7.65
CA SER A 90 19.50 -0.32 7.49
C SER A 90 19.23 0.61 8.67
N LEU A 91 18.04 0.52 9.30
CA LEU A 91 17.69 1.30 10.50
C LEU A 91 18.72 1.09 11.62
N PHE A 92 19.11 -0.18 11.85
CA PHE A 92 20.07 -0.54 12.88
C PHE A 92 21.52 -0.27 12.49
N SER A 93 21.90 -0.39 11.21
CA SER A 93 23.25 -0.04 10.79
C SER A 93 23.54 1.47 10.87
N TYR A 94 22.51 2.31 10.76
CA TYR A 94 22.63 3.76 10.89
C TYR A 94 22.33 4.29 12.31
N PHE A 95 21.66 3.51 13.16
CA PHE A 95 21.36 3.89 14.54
C PHE A 95 22.51 3.50 15.47
N SER A 96 23.41 4.44 15.72
CA SER A 96 24.34 4.37 16.84
C SER A 96 24.09 5.58 17.74
N LEU A 97 23.81 5.30 19.02
CA LEU A 97 23.75 6.30 20.10
C LEU A 97 25.06 7.11 20.20
N LEU A 98 26.16 6.59 19.67
CA LEU A 98 27.49 7.21 19.67
C LEU A 98 27.78 8.05 18.41
N THR A 99 27.09 7.85 17.28
CA THR A 99 27.43 8.52 16.01
C THR A 99 26.38 9.44 15.43
N GLY A 100 25.23 9.65 16.10
CA GLY A 100 24.34 10.79 15.84
C GLY A 100 23.99 11.02 14.36
N HIS A 101 23.83 9.95 13.57
CA HIS A 101 23.53 10.10 12.16
C HIS A 101 22.11 10.62 11.97
N LYS A 102 21.96 11.83 11.41
CA LYS A 102 20.66 12.49 11.14
C LYS A 102 19.62 11.55 10.51
N LYS A 103 20.04 10.70 9.57
CA LYS A 103 19.20 9.68 8.92
C LYS A 103 18.59 8.66 9.90
N GLY A 104 19.34 8.21 10.91
CA GLY A 104 18.83 7.28 11.92
C GLY A 104 17.77 7.91 12.82
N ILE A 105 17.93 9.20 13.15
CA ILE A 105 16.93 9.98 13.90
C ILE A 105 15.70 10.26 13.05
N GLU A 106 15.85 10.60 11.77
CA GLU A 106 14.75 10.79 10.82
C GLU A 106 13.92 9.50 10.66
N LEU A 107 14.59 8.36 10.53
CA LEU A 107 13.95 7.04 10.45
C LEU A 107 13.20 6.67 11.73
N LEU A 108 13.81 6.83 12.90
CA LEU A 108 13.14 6.63 14.19
C LEU A 108 11.94 7.58 14.37
N THR A 109 12.10 8.84 13.97
CA THR A 109 11.01 9.83 14.01
C THR A 109 9.87 9.43 13.09
N SER A 110 10.16 8.96 11.87
CA SER A 110 9.16 8.47 10.92
C SER A 110 8.40 7.24 11.47
N TYR A 111 9.11 6.35 12.17
CA TYR A 111 8.51 5.18 12.83
C TYR A 111 7.58 5.59 13.99
N LEU A 112 8.03 6.49 14.86
CA LEU A 112 7.21 7.03 15.96
C LEU A 112 6.00 7.81 15.44
N GLN A 113 6.14 8.55 14.34
CA GLN A 113 5.04 9.21 13.65
C GLN A 113 4.04 8.19 13.09
N ARG A 114 4.49 7.04 12.59
CA ARG A 114 3.61 5.97 12.10
C ARG A 114 2.75 5.39 13.23
N ILE A 115 3.33 5.15 14.42
CA ILE A 115 2.60 4.69 15.60
C ILE A 115 1.51 5.70 16.01
N LYS A 116 1.87 6.98 16.17
CA LYS A 116 0.89 8.04 16.51
C LYS A 116 -0.24 8.16 15.48
N LYS A 117 0.06 7.94 14.19
CA LYS A 117 -0.95 7.94 13.14
C LYS A 117 -1.93 6.78 13.30
N ILE A 118 -1.46 5.59 13.68
CA ILE A 118 -2.37 4.45 13.91
C ILE A 118 -3.31 4.69 15.09
N ASP A 119 -2.83 5.25 16.20
CA ASP A 119 -3.71 5.56 17.33
C ASP A 119 -4.80 6.58 16.94
N ALA A 120 -4.43 7.59 16.13
CA ALA A 120 -5.40 8.53 15.57
C ALA A 120 -6.44 7.81 14.67
N ILE A 121 -6.00 6.88 13.83
CA ILE A 121 -6.87 6.06 12.98
C ILE A 121 -7.83 5.25 13.84
N LYS A 122 -7.34 4.51 14.84
CA LYS A 122 -8.17 3.72 15.76
C LYS A 122 -9.23 4.59 16.45
N ASN A 123 -8.83 5.77 16.93
CA ASN A 123 -9.76 6.72 17.55
C ASN A 123 -10.87 7.17 16.59
N ASP A 124 -10.53 7.48 15.35
CA ASP A 124 -11.50 7.94 14.37
C ASP A 124 -12.42 6.80 13.89
N LEU A 125 -11.90 5.59 13.72
CA LEU A 125 -12.71 4.40 13.43
C LEU A 125 -13.72 4.12 14.54
N THR A 126 -13.30 4.24 15.81
CA THR A 126 -14.19 4.08 16.97
C THR A 126 -15.32 5.11 16.96
N LYS A 127 -15.02 6.38 16.64
CA LYS A 127 -16.04 7.44 16.52
C LYS A 127 -17.05 7.18 15.41
N LEU A 128 -16.66 6.45 14.37
CA LEU A 128 -17.53 6.04 13.26
C LEU A 128 -18.36 4.78 13.59
N GLY A 129 -18.22 4.22 14.79
CA GLY A 129 -18.93 3.00 15.20
C GLY A 129 -18.34 1.71 14.61
N ILE A 130 -17.11 1.77 14.09
CA ILE A 130 -16.43 0.60 13.53
C ILE A 130 -15.77 -0.18 14.67
N PRO A 131 -16.13 -1.47 14.88
CA PRO A 131 -15.51 -2.28 15.91
C PRO A 131 -14.06 -2.58 15.53
N LEU A 132 -13.16 -2.44 16.49
CA LEU A 132 -11.73 -2.72 16.34
C LEU A 132 -11.37 -4.10 16.88
N ASN A 133 -12.20 -5.10 16.56
CA ASN A 133 -12.02 -6.47 17.04
C ASN A 133 -10.73 -7.08 16.49
N GLU A 134 -10.46 -6.83 15.21
CA GLU A 134 -9.30 -7.33 14.51
C GLU A 134 -8.74 -6.25 13.58
N ILE A 135 -7.45 -5.93 13.73
CA ILE A 135 -6.74 -5.00 12.86
C ILE A 135 -5.56 -5.76 12.25
N ILE A 136 -5.54 -5.82 10.93
CA ILE A 136 -4.57 -6.59 10.16
C ILE A 136 -3.71 -5.61 9.37
N PHE A 137 -2.40 -5.77 9.47
CA PHE A 137 -1.46 -5.02 8.64
C PHE A 137 -1.07 -5.86 7.42
N VAL A 138 -1.23 -5.28 6.24
CA VAL A 138 -0.99 -5.96 4.96
C VAL A 138 0.16 -5.27 4.24
N GLU A 139 1.25 -5.98 4.00
CA GLU A 139 2.39 -5.46 3.24
C GLU A 139 1.95 -4.92 1.87
N HIS A 140 2.53 -3.79 1.45
CA HIS A 140 2.10 -2.98 0.32
C HIS A 140 2.08 -3.76 -1.00
N HIS A 141 3.14 -4.51 -1.31
CA HIS A 141 3.19 -5.36 -2.50
C HIS A 141 2.26 -6.56 -2.38
N ALA A 142 2.07 -7.13 -1.19
CA ALA A 142 1.05 -8.16 -0.98
C ALA A 142 -0.37 -7.62 -1.25
N ALA A 143 -0.67 -6.37 -0.87
CA ALA A 143 -1.92 -5.71 -1.20
C ALA A 143 -2.07 -5.49 -2.72
N HIS A 144 -1.01 -5.04 -3.41
CA HIS A 144 -1.00 -4.95 -4.87
C HIS A 144 -1.21 -6.31 -5.55
N ALA A 145 -0.50 -7.34 -5.10
CA ALA A 145 -0.62 -8.69 -5.64
C ALA A 145 -2.02 -9.27 -5.40
N ALA A 146 -2.59 -9.06 -4.22
CA ALA A 146 -3.96 -9.48 -3.90
C ALA A 146 -5.00 -8.79 -4.77
N ALA A 147 -4.89 -7.47 -4.95
CA ALA A 147 -5.79 -6.72 -5.83
C ALA A 147 -5.69 -7.22 -7.28
N ALA A 148 -4.47 -7.47 -7.79
CA ALA A 148 -4.27 -8.00 -9.13
C ALA A 148 -4.79 -9.43 -9.28
N CYS A 149 -4.48 -10.33 -8.33
CA CYS A 149 -4.82 -11.74 -8.40
C CYS A 149 -6.33 -11.99 -8.22
N TYR A 150 -6.92 -11.46 -7.15
CA TYR A 150 -8.30 -11.78 -6.77
C TYR A 150 -9.36 -11.04 -7.60
N LEU A 151 -8.98 -9.95 -8.29
CA LEU A 151 -9.87 -9.22 -9.21
C LEU A 151 -9.61 -9.57 -10.67
N SER A 152 -8.72 -10.52 -10.92
CA SER A 152 -8.41 -10.98 -12.25
C SER A 152 -9.51 -11.86 -12.85
N PRO A 153 -9.51 -12.09 -14.18
CA PRO A 153 -10.46 -13.01 -14.82
C PRO A 153 -10.07 -14.48 -14.68
N TRP A 154 -8.93 -14.83 -14.08
CA TRP A 154 -8.45 -16.21 -13.95
C TRP A 154 -9.15 -16.92 -12.78
N ASP A 155 -9.41 -18.22 -12.94
CA ASP A 155 -9.94 -19.03 -11.85
C ASP A 155 -8.90 -19.12 -10.71
N LEU A 156 -9.36 -19.12 -9.46
CA LEU A 156 -8.48 -19.27 -8.30
C LEU A 156 -7.80 -20.65 -8.27
N ASP A 157 -8.37 -21.67 -8.91
CA ASP A 157 -7.75 -22.99 -9.05
C ASP A 157 -6.63 -23.03 -10.10
N GLU A 158 -6.49 -22.02 -10.96
CA GLU A 158 -5.37 -21.91 -11.90
C GLU A 158 -4.11 -21.41 -11.20
N GLU A 159 -2.94 -21.72 -11.75
CA GLU A 159 -1.67 -21.14 -11.29
C GLU A 159 -1.39 -19.88 -12.11
N VAL A 160 -1.34 -18.73 -11.44
CA VAL A 160 -1.15 -17.41 -12.07
C VAL A 160 0.08 -16.71 -11.50
N MET A 161 0.94 -16.22 -12.39
CA MET A 161 2.05 -15.35 -12.02
C MET A 161 1.55 -13.92 -11.81
N VAL A 162 1.90 -13.34 -10.67
CA VAL A 162 1.55 -11.96 -10.31
C VAL A 162 2.83 -11.15 -10.13
N LEU A 163 3.05 -10.23 -11.07
CA LEU A 163 4.17 -9.29 -11.05
C LEU A 163 3.69 -7.93 -10.55
N THR A 164 4.33 -7.42 -9.50
CA THR A 164 4.12 -6.04 -9.04
C THR A 164 5.39 -5.23 -9.31
N LEU A 165 5.26 -4.06 -9.95
CA LEU A 165 6.33 -3.10 -10.18
C LEU A 165 5.88 -1.74 -9.62
N ASP A 166 6.58 -1.24 -8.62
CA ASP A 166 6.25 -0.02 -7.89
C ASP A 166 7.51 0.83 -7.60
N GLY A 167 7.31 2.04 -7.09
CA GLY A 167 8.39 2.92 -6.66
C GLY A 167 9.20 2.35 -5.48
N GLN A 168 8.54 2.07 -4.36
CA GLN A 168 9.23 1.72 -3.11
C GLN A 168 8.46 0.77 -2.17
N GLY A 169 7.11 0.72 -2.25
CA GLY A 169 6.27 -0.02 -1.31
C GLY A 169 6.69 0.09 0.17
N ASP A 170 6.77 -1.06 0.85
CA ASP A 170 7.30 -1.17 2.23
C ASP A 170 8.83 -1.45 2.27
N GLY A 171 9.53 -1.23 1.16
CA GLY A 171 10.98 -1.38 1.09
C GLY A 171 11.53 -2.31 0.03
N ILE A 172 10.67 -2.68 -0.89
CA ILE A 172 10.98 -3.39 -2.12
C ILE A 172 10.23 -2.65 -3.22
N SER A 173 10.74 -2.64 -4.44
CA SER A 173 10.09 -2.00 -5.58
C SER A 173 9.41 -3.00 -6.50
N SER A 174 9.69 -4.29 -6.35
CA SER A 174 9.05 -5.30 -7.18
C SER A 174 8.96 -6.65 -6.50
N THR A 175 7.94 -7.42 -6.90
CA THR A 175 7.72 -8.79 -6.43
C THR A 175 7.18 -9.66 -7.56
N VAL A 176 7.60 -10.92 -7.57
CA VAL A 176 7.02 -12.00 -8.38
C VAL A 176 6.37 -12.97 -7.42
N ASN A 177 5.09 -13.23 -7.63
CA ASN A 177 4.29 -14.13 -6.81
C ASN A 177 3.59 -15.16 -7.70
N ILE A 178 3.20 -16.27 -7.10
CA ILE A 178 2.33 -17.27 -7.70
C ILE A 178 1.03 -17.30 -6.89
N GLY A 179 -0.07 -16.95 -7.55
CA GLY A 179 -1.42 -17.14 -7.05
C GLY A 179 -1.92 -18.53 -7.45
N HIS A 180 -2.39 -19.32 -6.49
CA HIS A 180 -2.99 -20.63 -6.75
C HIS A 180 -3.84 -21.07 -5.54
N LYS A 181 -5.03 -21.61 -5.81
CA LYS A 181 -6.03 -22.06 -4.82
C LYS A 181 -6.38 -21.01 -3.77
N GLY A 182 -6.48 -19.75 -4.21
CA GLY A 182 -6.78 -18.61 -3.34
C GLY A 182 -5.62 -18.19 -2.43
N GLU A 183 -4.44 -18.77 -2.56
CA GLU A 183 -3.23 -18.34 -1.87
C GLU A 183 -2.29 -17.59 -2.80
N ILE A 184 -1.56 -16.62 -2.27
CA ILE A 184 -0.51 -15.89 -3.00
C ILE A 184 0.82 -16.13 -2.32
N ARG A 185 1.72 -16.83 -3.00
CA ARG A 185 3.06 -17.13 -2.52
C ARG A 185 4.09 -16.29 -3.25
N ARG A 186 4.88 -15.51 -2.51
CA ARG A 186 6.03 -14.80 -3.07
C ARG A 186 7.10 -15.80 -3.52
N VAL A 187 7.57 -15.63 -4.76
CA VAL A 187 8.68 -16.39 -5.33
C VAL A 187 9.96 -15.59 -5.20
N GLU A 188 9.91 -14.31 -5.60
CA GLU A 188 11.06 -13.41 -5.57
C GLU A 188 10.63 -11.96 -5.31
N ASN A 189 11.58 -11.13 -4.88
CA ASN A 189 11.41 -9.68 -4.78
C ASN A 189 12.73 -8.94 -5.02
N SER A 190 12.64 -7.65 -5.33
CA SER A 190 13.83 -6.79 -5.41
C SER A 190 14.60 -6.77 -4.09
N GLU A 191 15.94 -6.76 -4.15
CA GLU A 191 16.81 -6.65 -2.98
C GLU A 191 16.94 -5.21 -2.46
N THR A 192 16.67 -4.21 -3.31
CA THR A 192 16.81 -2.78 -2.97
C THR A 192 15.49 -2.05 -3.05
N SER A 193 15.24 -1.14 -2.11
CA SER A 193 13.96 -0.44 -1.98
C SER A 193 13.59 0.43 -3.17
N PHE A 194 14.32 1.51 -3.41
CA PHE A 194 13.96 2.46 -4.48
C PHE A 194 15.09 2.72 -5.48
N TYR A 195 16.36 2.56 -5.11
CA TYR A 195 17.49 2.95 -5.97
C TYR A 195 17.55 2.23 -7.31
N ASN A 196 17.08 0.98 -7.36
CA ASN A 196 16.97 0.20 -8.60
C ASN A 196 15.52 0.06 -9.07
N SER A 197 14.58 0.85 -8.54
CA SER A 197 13.19 0.83 -9.00
C SER A 197 13.08 1.36 -10.41
N LEU A 198 12.49 0.57 -11.31
CA LEU A 198 12.16 1.05 -12.66
C LEU A 198 11.20 2.24 -12.62
N ALA A 199 10.24 2.24 -11.69
CA ALA A 199 9.28 3.32 -11.56
C ALA A 199 9.95 4.58 -10.99
N GLN A 200 10.54 4.49 -9.80
CA GLN A 200 11.01 5.66 -9.06
C GLN A 200 12.40 6.15 -9.49
N SER A 201 13.35 5.24 -9.71
CA SER A 201 14.74 5.62 -10.04
C SER A 201 14.95 5.89 -11.52
N PHE A 202 14.16 5.29 -12.40
CA PHE A 202 14.31 5.47 -13.84
C PHE A 202 13.21 6.36 -14.40
N TYR A 203 11.97 5.88 -14.40
CA TYR A 203 10.86 6.55 -15.09
C TYR A 203 10.53 7.92 -14.48
N SER A 204 10.47 8.03 -13.16
CA SER A 204 10.24 9.31 -12.47
C SER A 204 11.40 10.29 -12.66
N GLN A 205 12.65 9.82 -12.69
CA GLN A 205 13.80 10.71 -12.95
C GLN A 205 13.78 11.27 -14.37
N ILE A 206 13.43 10.46 -15.37
CA ILE A 206 13.22 10.94 -16.74
C ILE A 206 12.07 11.95 -16.79
N THR A 207 10.96 11.66 -16.11
CA THR A 207 9.80 12.56 -16.00
C THR A 207 10.22 13.93 -15.45
N ALA A 208 11.01 13.94 -14.37
CA ALA A 208 11.55 15.16 -13.78
C ALA A 208 12.53 15.89 -14.72
N HIS A 209 13.40 15.14 -15.41
CA HIS A 209 14.37 15.70 -16.35
C HIS A 209 13.68 16.44 -17.51
N LEU A 210 12.50 15.96 -17.93
CA LEU A 210 11.66 16.61 -18.94
C LEU A 210 10.86 17.80 -18.39
N GLY A 211 11.09 18.22 -17.14
CA GLY A 211 10.44 19.36 -16.50
C GLY A 211 9.01 19.08 -16.01
N MET A 212 8.63 17.80 -15.88
CA MET A 212 7.30 17.38 -15.41
C MET A 212 7.32 16.98 -13.94
N ASP A 213 6.14 16.75 -13.34
CA ASP A 213 6.04 16.27 -11.97
C ASP A 213 6.60 14.85 -11.84
N TRP A 214 7.73 14.71 -11.15
CA TRP A 214 8.45 13.46 -10.89
C TRP A 214 7.55 12.32 -10.38
N GLY A 215 6.59 12.63 -9.50
CA GLY A 215 5.78 11.62 -8.83
C GLY A 215 4.54 11.21 -9.60
N PHE A 216 4.03 12.09 -10.47
CA PHE A 216 2.65 11.97 -10.96
C PHE A 216 2.51 12.09 -12.47
N ASP A 217 3.50 12.61 -13.19
CA ASP A 217 3.41 12.87 -14.63
C ASP A 217 4.05 11.79 -15.51
N ALA A 218 4.44 10.64 -14.94
CA ALA A 218 4.99 9.51 -15.70
C ALA A 218 4.11 9.09 -16.89
N TYR A 219 2.79 9.18 -16.76
CA TYR A 219 1.86 8.88 -17.85
C TYR A 219 2.01 9.83 -19.05
N LYS A 220 2.47 11.08 -18.85
CA LYS A 220 2.76 12.01 -19.95
C LYS A 220 3.98 11.56 -20.73
N VAL A 221 5.02 11.06 -20.06
CA VAL A 221 6.21 10.48 -20.71
C VAL A 221 5.81 9.25 -21.52
N MET A 222 4.97 8.37 -20.97
CA MET A 222 4.39 7.25 -21.73
C MET A 222 3.60 7.73 -22.95
N GLY A 223 2.80 8.80 -22.82
CA GLY A 223 2.07 9.40 -23.93
C GLY A 223 2.97 10.01 -25.01
N LEU A 224 4.18 10.46 -24.65
CA LEU A 224 5.19 10.96 -25.59
C LEU A 224 5.99 9.84 -26.27
N ALA A 225 6.10 8.66 -25.65
CA ALA A 225 6.89 7.53 -26.16
C ALA A 225 6.65 7.18 -27.64
N PRO A 226 5.40 7.10 -28.17
CA PRO A 226 5.18 6.75 -29.59
C PRO A 226 5.66 7.81 -30.59
N TYR A 227 5.98 9.03 -30.14
CA TYR A 227 6.55 10.08 -30.98
C TYR A 227 8.08 10.05 -31.03
N GLY A 228 8.72 9.24 -30.16
CA GLY A 228 10.15 9.06 -30.13
C GLY A 228 10.66 8.17 -31.26
N LYS A 229 11.93 8.35 -31.63
CA LYS A 229 12.66 7.38 -32.45
C LYS A 229 13.47 6.49 -31.49
N PRO A 230 13.15 5.20 -31.36
CA PRO A 230 13.81 4.31 -30.39
C PRO A 230 15.27 4.02 -30.77
N GLU A 231 15.59 4.17 -32.05
CA GLU A 231 16.95 4.03 -32.57
C GLU A 231 17.60 5.42 -32.66
N LEU A 232 18.81 5.53 -32.10
CA LEU A 232 19.69 6.66 -32.35
C LEU A 232 20.20 6.52 -33.80
N SER A 233 19.62 7.30 -34.72
CA SER A 233 20.16 7.47 -36.07
C SER A 233 21.48 8.22 -36.06
#